data_AF-A0A1G0PC75-F1
#
_entry.id   AF-A0A1G0PC75-F1
#
_cell.length_a   1.000
_cell.length_b   1.000
_cell.length_c   1.000
_cell.angle_alpha   90.00
_cell.angle_beta   90.00
_cell.angle_gamma   90.00
#
_symmetry.space_group_name_H-M   'P 1'
#
loop_
_entity.id
_entity.type
_entity.pdbx_description
1 polymer ?
#
loop_
_entity_poly.entity_id
_entity_poly.type
_entity_poly.pdbx_seq_one_letter_code
_entity_poly.pdbx_strand_id
1 'polypeptide(L)'
;MSTEKKLLKAEYNGELPLVGFPITCAVLENETRVISERSLALALGIRGGGAHWQNKKLKNESAILPEYVSAKYLKPFISPEIEEKLKAPIKYVSKSGAEASGMFAEVLPDICHIWIQAKEKGALKNETQKQIAENAYTLLRGFAHVGIIALIDEATGYQAVRSRKSLQEILEKFIAKELRPWVKTFPDEFYENYFRLRGWQYKPLTLKRPSIVGKDTNDIIYDRLAPGVRQELVKQTPKDEKGRLRYHLHRRLTEDIGHPKLREHIASVIALMRAASTWGGFVRLLERSMPKYGSTYQLPFNEDD
;
A
#
# COMPACT_ATOMS: atom_id res chain seq x y z
N MET A 1 -17.47 31.82 -13.31
CA MET A 1 -16.20 31.08 -13.19
C MET A 1 -16.39 29.98 -12.17
N SER A 2 -16.72 28.76 -12.61
CA SER A 2 -16.78 27.60 -11.71
C SER A 2 -15.34 27.23 -11.35
N THR A 3 -14.94 27.48 -10.11
CA THR A 3 -13.73 26.91 -9.54
C THR A 3 -13.81 25.39 -9.67
N GLU A 4 -13.00 24.80 -10.55
CA GLU A 4 -12.79 23.36 -10.59
C GLU A 4 -12.33 22.92 -9.20
N LYS A 5 -13.23 22.24 -8.48
CA LYS A 5 -12.92 21.73 -7.14
C LYS A 5 -11.91 20.61 -7.33
N LYS A 6 -10.62 20.93 -7.13
CA LYS A 6 -9.51 19.99 -7.19
C LYS A 6 -9.86 18.77 -6.32
N LEU A 7 -9.84 17.58 -6.92
CA LEU A 7 -10.11 16.34 -6.21
C LEU A 7 -8.98 16.05 -5.23
N LEU A 8 -9.35 15.64 -4.01
CA LEU A 8 -8.41 15.19 -2.99
C LEU A 8 -7.64 13.96 -3.50
N LYS A 9 -6.37 13.81 -3.09
CA LYS A 9 -5.55 12.65 -3.41
C LYS A 9 -5.52 11.66 -2.26
N ALA A 10 -5.52 10.36 -2.58
CA ALA A 10 -5.25 9.30 -1.61
C ALA A 10 -3.75 9.20 -1.34
N GLU A 11 -3.33 9.43 -0.10
CA GLU A 11 -1.95 9.24 0.34
C GLU A 11 -1.68 7.77 0.70
N TYR A 12 -2.69 7.15 1.31
CA TYR A 12 -2.66 5.76 1.76
C TYR A 12 -3.83 4.99 1.15
N ASN A 13 -3.59 3.72 0.85
CA ASN A 13 -4.57 2.79 0.32
C ASN A 13 -4.32 1.40 0.90
N GLY A 14 -5.37 0.59 1.01
CA GLY A 14 -5.28 -0.77 1.48
C GLY A 14 -6.61 -1.51 1.41
N GLU A 15 -6.64 -2.68 2.03
CA GLU A 15 -7.83 -3.49 2.23
C GLU A 15 -8.02 -3.71 3.74
N LEU A 16 -9.28 -3.66 4.20
CA LEU A 16 -9.59 -3.95 5.58
C LEU A 16 -9.23 -5.41 5.89
N PRO A 17 -8.58 -5.71 7.04
CA PRO A 17 -8.10 -7.04 7.37
C PRO A 17 -9.23 -7.95 7.88
N LEU A 18 -10.28 -8.14 7.06
CA LEU A 18 -11.40 -9.02 7.34
C LEU A 18 -11.40 -10.20 6.38
N VAL A 19 -11.24 -11.41 6.92
CA VAL A 19 -11.22 -12.65 6.13
C VAL A 19 -12.56 -12.81 5.40
N GLY A 20 -12.48 -13.00 4.08
CA GLY A 20 -13.65 -13.22 3.23
C GLY A 20 -14.35 -11.94 2.76
N PHE A 21 -13.93 -10.75 3.21
CA PHE A 21 -14.55 -9.47 2.87
C PHE A 21 -13.51 -8.46 2.34
N PRO A 22 -13.26 -8.44 1.02
CA PRO A 22 -12.26 -7.57 0.42
C PRO A 22 -12.79 -6.13 0.29
N ILE A 23 -12.84 -5.40 1.41
CA ILE A 23 -13.26 -3.99 1.45
C ILE A 23 -12.03 -3.10 1.25
N THR A 24 -11.94 -2.41 0.12
CA THR A 24 -10.84 -1.50 -0.18
C THR A 24 -11.08 -0.14 0.47
N CYS A 25 -10.02 0.47 0.99
CA CYS A 25 -10.07 1.74 1.73
C CYS A 25 -8.88 2.64 1.41
N ALA A 26 -9.02 3.93 1.71
CA ALA A 26 -7.98 4.93 1.53
C ALA A 26 -8.04 6.03 2.61
N VAL A 27 -6.92 6.70 2.82
CA VAL A 27 -6.82 7.95 3.57
C VAL A 27 -6.39 9.05 2.61
N LEU A 28 -7.20 10.11 2.55
CA LEU A 28 -7.00 11.25 1.67
C LEU A 28 -6.04 12.27 2.30
N GLU A 29 -5.51 13.19 1.50
CA GLU A 29 -4.56 14.25 1.91
C GLU A 29 -5.06 15.17 3.04
N ASN A 30 -6.37 15.20 3.29
CA ASN A 30 -7.01 15.92 4.39
C ASN A 30 -7.39 14.99 5.56
N GLU A 31 -6.76 13.82 5.66
CA GLU A 31 -7.02 12.77 6.66
C GLU A 31 -8.41 12.13 6.60
N THR A 32 -9.23 12.45 5.60
CA THR A 32 -10.53 11.81 5.41
C THR A 32 -10.33 10.32 5.08
N ARG A 33 -10.98 9.46 5.85
CA ARG A 33 -10.96 8.01 5.67
C ARG A 33 -12.15 7.60 4.80
N VAL A 34 -11.86 6.95 3.68
CA VAL A 34 -12.87 6.51 2.72
C VAL A 34 -12.80 5.01 2.48
N ILE A 35 -13.96 4.41 2.22
CA ILE A 35 -14.08 3.04 1.71
C ILE A 35 -14.68 3.04 0.31
N SER A 36 -14.34 2.04 -0.49
CA SER A 36 -14.89 1.91 -1.84
C SER A 36 -16.32 1.38 -1.79
N GLU A 37 -17.26 2.12 -2.38
CA GLU A 37 -18.67 1.71 -2.50
C GLU A 37 -18.81 0.33 -3.14
N ARG A 38 -18.01 0.06 -4.19
CA ARG A 38 -18.06 -1.20 -4.94
C ARG A 38 -17.60 -2.37 -4.10
N SER A 39 -16.50 -2.21 -3.38
CA SER A 39 -15.95 -3.26 -2.53
C SER A 39 -16.90 -3.61 -1.39
N LEU A 40 -17.58 -2.60 -0.82
CA LEU A 40 -18.57 -2.79 0.22
C LEU A 40 -19.81 -3.54 -0.31
N ALA A 41 -20.32 -3.16 -1.48
CA ALA A 41 -21.44 -3.88 -2.09
C ALA A 41 -21.13 -5.37 -2.27
N LEU A 42 -19.91 -5.69 -2.74
CA LEU A 42 -19.45 -7.07 -2.88
C LEU A 42 -19.33 -7.78 -1.53
N ALA A 43 -18.78 -7.11 -0.52
CA ALA A 43 -18.65 -7.67 0.84
C ALA A 43 -20.02 -7.98 1.47
N LEU A 44 -21.04 -7.16 1.20
CA LEU A 44 -22.43 -7.43 1.64
C LEU A 44 -23.08 -8.58 0.86
N GLY A 45 -22.49 -9.03 -0.25
CA GLY A 45 -23.07 -10.06 -1.14
C GLY A 45 -24.00 -9.48 -2.21
N ILE A 46 -23.95 -8.17 -2.44
CA ILE A 46 -24.79 -7.47 -3.40
C ILE A 46 -24.05 -7.41 -4.73
N ARG A 47 -24.52 -8.21 -5.69
CA ARG A 47 -24.01 -8.22 -7.06
C ARG A 47 -24.66 -7.10 -7.85
N GLY A 48 -24.05 -5.92 -7.83
CA GLY A 48 -24.47 -4.84 -8.72
C GLY A 48 -24.22 -5.24 -10.18
N GLY A 49 -25.25 -5.12 -11.02
CA GLY A 49 -25.09 -5.32 -12.46
C GLY A 49 -24.13 -4.27 -13.04
N GLY A 50 -23.27 -4.64 -13.99
CA GLY A 50 -22.35 -3.69 -14.64
C GLY A 50 -23.06 -2.45 -15.22
N ALA A 51 -24.32 -2.61 -15.62
CA ALA A 51 -25.21 -1.54 -16.09
C ALA A 51 -25.57 -0.50 -15.01
N HIS A 52 -25.71 -0.89 -13.73
CA HIS A 52 -26.01 0.05 -12.65
C HIS A 52 -24.84 1.02 -12.41
N TRP A 53 -23.62 0.49 -12.37
CA TRP A 53 -22.40 1.29 -12.21
C TRP A 53 -22.09 2.15 -13.43
N GLN A 54 -22.38 1.67 -14.64
CA GLN A 54 -22.29 2.46 -15.87
C GLN A 54 -23.32 3.60 -15.90
N ASN A 55 -24.57 3.34 -15.51
CA ASN A 55 -25.62 4.36 -15.45
C ASN A 55 -25.36 5.43 -14.36
N LYS A 56 -24.82 5.05 -13.19
CA LYS A 56 -24.39 6.01 -12.16
C LYS A 56 -23.28 6.94 -12.67
N LYS A 57 -22.34 6.41 -13.47
CA LYS A 57 -21.26 7.18 -14.09
C LYS A 57 -21.77 8.18 -15.14
N LEU A 58 -22.83 7.83 -15.87
CA LEU A 58 -23.43 8.66 -16.93
C LEU A 58 -24.32 9.79 -16.38
N LYS A 59 -24.98 9.60 -15.23
CA LYS A 59 -25.98 10.56 -14.73
C LYS A 59 -25.44 11.63 -13.78
N ASN A 60 -24.20 11.51 -13.27
CA ASN A 60 -23.59 12.50 -12.38
C ASN A 60 -24.50 12.91 -11.19
N GLU A 61 -25.36 11.99 -10.73
CA GLU A 61 -26.39 12.27 -9.72
C GLU A 61 -25.79 12.11 -8.32
N SER A 62 -25.29 13.20 -7.77
CA SER A 62 -24.70 13.33 -6.42
C SER A 62 -25.70 13.17 -5.26
N ALA A 63 -26.88 12.58 -5.49
CA ALA A 63 -27.98 12.54 -4.50
C ALA A 63 -28.69 11.19 -4.40
N ILE A 64 -28.19 10.14 -5.07
CA ILE A 64 -28.80 8.81 -5.03
C ILE A 64 -28.16 7.96 -3.94
N LEU A 65 -29.01 7.33 -3.12
CA LEU A 65 -28.60 6.32 -2.16
C LEU A 65 -27.83 5.17 -2.84
N PRO A 66 -26.78 4.64 -2.21
CA PRO A 66 -26.08 3.49 -2.76
C PRO A 66 -27.01 2.30 -3.01
N GLU A 67 -26.69 1.49 -4.02
CA GLU A 67 -27.51 0.34 -4.47
C GLU A 67 -27.89 -0.60 -3.31
N TYR A 68 -26.95 -0.76 -2.38
CA TYR A 68 -27.09 -1.67 -1.25
C TYR A 68 -27.99 -1.16 -0.11
N VAL A 69 -28.52 0.06 -0.20
CA VAL A 69 -29.44 0.65 0.79
C VAL A 69 -30.61 1.40 0.14
N SER A 70 -30.70 1.45 -1.20
CA SER A 70 -31.73 2.21 -1.91
C SER A 70 -33.11 1.53 -1.96
N ALA A 71 -33.21 0.27 -1.52
CA ALA A 71 -34.45 -0.49 -1.59
C ALA A 71 -35.54 0.08 -0.66
N LYS A 72 -36.78 0.20 -1.15
CA LYS A 72 -37.90 0.84 -0.41
C LYS A 72 -38.15 0.25 0.98
N TYR A 73 -37.95 -1.06 1.15
CA TYR A 73 -38.15 -1.75 2.43
C TYR A 73 -37.05 -1.46 3.46
N LEU A 74 -35.91 -0.88 3.05
CA LEU A 74 -34.85 -0.45 3.95
C LEU A 74 -35.05 0.99 4.45
N LYS A 75 -35.81 1.80 3.70
CA LYS A 75 -36.04 3.22 4.00
C LYS A 75 -36.45 3.51 5.46
N PRO A 76 -37.32 2.72 6.12
CA PRO A 76 -37.69 2.96 7.51
C PRO A 76 -36.53 2.85 8.53
N PHE A 77 -35.42 2.22 8.15
CA PHE A 77 -34.24 2.00 9.00
C PHE A 77 -33.11 3.00 8.72
N ILE A 78 -33.32 3.95 7.82
CA ILE A 78 -32.35 4.99 7.47
C ILE A 78 -32.80 6.29 8.12
N SER A 79 -32.02 6.81 9.07
CA SER A 79 -32.29 8.12 9.66
C SER A 79 -31.95 9.24 8.65
N PRO A 80 -32.54 10.45 8.79
CA PRO A 80 -32.20 11.58 7.91
C PRO A 80 -30.71 11.92 7.91
N GLU A 81 -30.04 11.81 9.07
CA GLU A 81 -28.60 12.04 9.20
C GLU A 81 -27.78 11.01 8.42
N ILE A 82 -28.12 9.72 8.55
CA ILE A 82 -27.44 8.64 7.83
C ILE A 82 -27.72 8.78 6.32
N GLU A 83 -28.96 9.11 5.94
CA GLU A 83 -29.35 9.32 4.54
C GLU A 83 -28.52 10.42 3.88
N GLU A 84 -28.26 11.52 4.58
CA GLU A 84 -27.41 12.62 4.09
C GLU A 84 -25.97 12.15 3.84
N LYS A 85 -25.37 11.44 4.82
CA LYS A 85 -24.00 10.90 4.68
C LYS A 85 -23.89 9.88 3.55
N LEU A 86 -24.91 9.03 3.35
CA LEU A 86 -24.97 8.03 2.28
C LEU A 86 -25.11 8.64 0.89
N LYS A 87 -25.74 9.81 0.78
CA LYS A 87 -25.91 10.54 -0.49
C LYS A 87 -24.68 11.35 -0.88
N ALA A 88 -23.64 11.41 -0.04
CA ALA A 88 -22.44 12.21 -0.26
C ALA A 88 -21.22 11.37 -0.67
N PRO A 89 -21.17 10.80 -1.89
CA PRO A 89 -19.97 10.09 -2.36
C PRO A 89 -18.80 11.07 -2.52
N ILE A 90 -17.61 10.62 -2.12
CA ILE A 90 -16.37 11.38 -2.25
C ILE A 90 -15.67 10.93 -3.53
N LYS A 91 -15.57 11.82 -4.51
CA LYS A 91 -14.67 11.64 -5.66
C LYS A 91 -13.26 12.05 -5.23
N TYR A 92 -12.28 11.20 -5.53
CA TYR A 92 -10.87 11.42 -5.19
C TYR A 92 -9.94 10.81 -6.24
N VAL A 93 -8.68 11.22 -6.23
CA VAL A 93 -7.63 10.61 -7.06
C VAL A 93 -6.96 9.51 -6.25
N SER A 94 -7.06 8.27 -6.70
CA SER A 94 -6.37 7.13 -6.09
C SER A 94 -4.85 7.27 -6.19
N LYS A 95 -4.11 6.48 -5.41
CA LYS A 95 -2.64 6.51 -5.41
C LYS A 95 -2.01 6.18 -6.76
N SER A 96 -2.71 5.46 -7.64
CA SER A 96 -2.28 5.18 -9.02
C SER A 96 -2.52 6.34 -10.00
N GLY A 97 -3.16 7.42 -9.55
CA GLY A 97 -3.53 8.57 -10.39
C GLY A 97 -4.90 8.43 -11.06
N ALA A 98 -5.60 7.30 -10.90
CA ALA A 98 -6.95 7.12 -11.43
C ALA A 98 -8.00 7.79 -10.53
N GLU A 99 -9.04 8.37 -11.13
CA GLU A 99 -10.23 8.82 -10.37
C GLU A 99 -10.95 7.64 -9.74
N ALA A 100 -11.34 7.80 -8.48
CA ALA A 100 -12.07 6.84 -7.69
C ALA A 100 -13.25 7.51 -6.98
N SER A 101 -14.22 6.69 -6.59
CA SER A 101 -15.38 7.11 -5.80
C SER A 101 -15.45 6.27 -4.54
N GLY A 102 -15.56 6.94 -3.41
CA GLY A 102 -15.69 6.33 -2.10
C GLY A 102 -16.78 7.00 -1.28
N MET A 103 -16.83 6.60 -0.03
CA MET A 103 -17.81 7.02 0.97
C MET A 103 -17.06 7.10 2.30
N PHE A 104 -17.52 7.95 3.22
CA PHE A 104 -16.90 8.07 4.54
C PHE A 104 -16.84 6.70 5.22
N ALA A 105 -15.70 6.37 5.83
CA ALA A 105 -15.56 5.09 6.52
C ALA A 105 -16.54 4.95 7.71
N GLU A 106 -16.93 6.08 8.31
CA GLU A 106 -17.84 6.16 9.46
C GLU A 106 -19.26 5.66 9.17
N VAL A 107 -19.72 5.65 7.92
CA VAL A 107 -21.07 5.15 7.59
C VAL A 107 -21.13 3.62 7.49
N LEU A 108 -19.99 2.93 7.55
CA LEU A 108 -19.92 1.48 7.41
C LEU A 108 -20.71 0.73 8.51
N PRO A 109 -20.57 1.07 9.81
CA PRO A 109 -21.39 0.48 10.86
C PRO A 109 -22.88 0.76 10.65
N ASP A 110 -23.24 1.99 10.22
CA ASP A 110 -24.63 2.38 9.97
C ASP A 110 -25.26 1.52 8.86
N ILE A 111 -24.54 1.28 7.78
CA ILE A 111 -24.99 0.40 6.68
C ILE A 111 -25.21 -1.03 7.18
N CYS A 112 -24.30 -1.54 8.00
CA CYS A 112 -24.47 -2.87 8.59
C CYS A 112 -25.72 -2.88 9.49
N HIS A 113 -25.91 -1.84 10.29
CA HIS A 113 -27.03 -1.72 11.21
C HIS A 113 -28.39 -1.64 10.50
N ILE A 114 -28.49 -0.91 9.38
CA ILE A 114 -29.70 -0.84 8.54
C ILE A 114 -30.18 -2.24 8.15
N TRP A 115 -29.27 -3.11 7.68
CA TRP A 115 -29.61 -4.47 7.27
C TRP A 115 -29.98 -5.37 8.45
N ILE A 116 -29.27 -5.24 9.57
CA ILE A 116 -29.56 -5.98 10.81
C ILE A 116 -30.95 -5.62 11.34
N GLN A 117 -31.26 -4.32 11.48
CA GLN A 117 -32.58 -3.86 11.92
C GLN A 117 -33.70 -4.29 10.98
N ALA A 118 -33.47 -4.20 9.67
CA ALA A 118 -34.44 -4.65 8.69
C ALA A 118 -34.77 -6.14 8.84
N LYS A 119 -33.75 -6.97 9.16
CA LYS A 119 -33.93 -8.39 9.47
C LYS A 119 -34.73 -8.58 10.76
N GLU A 120 -34.32 -7.93 11.84
CA GLU A 120 -34.96 -8.03 13.17
C GLU A 120 -36.44 -7.62 13.15
N LYS A 121 -36.79 -6.66 12.30
CA LYS A 121 -38.17 -6.17 12.14
C LYS A 121 -38.97 -6.93 11.06
N GLY A 122 -38.41 -8.01 10.50
CA GLY A 122 -39.10 -8.85 9.53
C GLY A 122 -39.35 -8.19 8.16
N ALA A 123 -38.61 -7.13 7.82
CA ALA A 123 -38.77 -6.43 6.54
C ALA A 123 -38.16 -7.20 5.35
N LEU A 124 -37.28 -8.16 5.62
CA LEU A 124 -36.58 -8.97 4.61
C LEU A 124 -37.40 -10.21 4.23
N LYS A 125 -37.80 -10.30 2.97
CA LYS A 125 -38.77 -11.30 2.48
C LYS A 125 -38.12 -12.55 1.89
N ASN A 126 -36.95 -12.43 1.27
CA ASN A 126 -36.29 -13.55 0.60
C ASN A 126 -34.96 -13.92 1.27
N GLU A 127 -34.47 -15.13 0.95
CA GLU A 127 -33.28 -15.68 1.57
C GLU A 127 -32.01 -14.88 1.23
N THR A 128 -31.93 -14.35 0.01
CA THR A 128 -30.83 -13.48 -0.42
C THR A 128 -30.71 -12.23 0.46
N GLN A 129 -31.83 -11.57 0.76
CA GLN A 129 -31.87 -10.41 1.67
C GLN A 129 -31.42 -10.78 3.09
N LYS A 130 -31.89 -11.91 3.59
CA LYS A 130 -31.48 -12.41 4.92
C LYS A 130 -29.98 -12.71 4.95
N GLN A 131 -29.42 -13.28 3.88
CA GLN A 131 -27.98 -13.52 3.76
C GLN A 131 -27.17 -12.23 3.74
N ILE A 132 -27.66 -11.17 3.07
CA ILE A 132 -27.02 -9.86 3.11
C ILE A 132 -26.97 -9.33 4.55
N ALA A 133 -28.07 -9.46 5.30
CA ALA A 133 -28.08 -9.07 6.71
C ALA A 133 -27.15 -9.91 7.59
N GLU A 134 -26.99 -11.20 7.31
CA GLU A 134 -25.99 -12.04 7.97
C GLU A 134 -24.54 -11.62 7.66
N ASN A 135 -24.27 -11.24 6.41
CA ASN A 135 -22.97 -10.69 6.03
C ASN A 135 -22.70 -9.37 6.75
N ALA A 136 -23.69 -8.48 6.81
CA ALA A 136 -23.63 -7.23 7.56
C ALA A 136 -23.36 -7.47 9.06
N TYR A 137 -24.04 -8.44 9.68
CA TYR A 137 -23.79 -8.84 11.06
C TYR A 137 -22.36 -9.36 11.26
N THR A 138 -21.89 -10.22 10.35
CA THR A 138 -20.52 -10.77 10.40
C THR A 138 -19.47 -9.67 10.28
N LEU A 139 -19.66 -8.73 9.35
CA LEU A 139 -18.81 -7.55 9.17
C LEU A 139 -18.76 -6.71 10.45
N LEU A 140 -19.92 -6.34 11.00
CA LEU A 140 -20.01 -5.53 12.21
C LEU A 140 -19.31 -6.18 13.41
N ARG A 141 -19.51 -7.50 13.59
CA ARG A 141 -18.81 -8.29 14.62
C ARG A 141 -17.30 -8.30 14.41
N GLY A 142 -16.84 -8.45 13.17
CA GLY A 142 -15.43 -8.39 12.81
C GLY A 142 -14.80 -7.03 13.15
N PHE A 143 -15.46 -5.93 12.80
CA PHE A 143 -15.00 -4.58 13.14
C PHE A 143 -14.95 -4.34 14.64
N ALA A 144 -15.97 -4.77 15.38
CA ALA A 144 -15.99 -4.64 16.84
C ALA A 144 -14.80 -5.40 17.47
N HIS A 145 -14.52 -6.62 17.02
CA HIS A 145 -13.40 -7.40 17.54
C HIS A 145 -12.04 -6.73 17.26
N VAL A 146 -11.80 -6.31 16.01
CA VAL A 146 -10.55 -5.63 15.63
C VAL A 146 -10.44 -4.27 16.33
N GLY A 147 -11.54 -3.53 16.45
CA GLY A 147 -11.61 -2.24 17.11
C GLY A 147 -11.26 -2.33 18.58
N ILE A 148 -11.79 -3.32 19.31
CA ILE A 148 -11.44 -3.54 20.73
C ILE A 148 -9.95 -3.84 20.88
N ILE A 149 -9.38 -4.71 20.03
CA ILE A 149 -7.94 -5.02 20.07
C ILE A 149 -7.11 -3.76 19.78
N ALA A 150 -7.49 -2.99 18.75
CA ALA A 150 -6.79 -1.76 18.38
C ALA A 150 -6.84 -0.70 19.50
N LEU A 151 -7.99 -0.53 20.14
CA LEU A 151 -8.16 0.39 21.28
C LEU A 151 -7.33 -0.04 22.50
N ILE A 152 -7.24 -1.34 22.78
CA ILE A 152 -6.36 -1.86 23.84
C ILE A 152 -4.89 -1.63 23.46
N ASP A 153 -4.49 -1.91 22.22
CA ASP A 153 -3.12 -1.69 21.73
C ASP A 153 -2.72 -0.20 21.84
N GLU A 154 -3.66 0.71 21.56
CA GLU A 154 -3.49 2.16 21.70
C GLU A 154 -3.40 2.57 23.18
N ALA A 155 -4.36 2.15 24.01
CA ALA A 155 -4.43 2.49 25.43
C ALA A 155 -3.24 1.96 26.24
N THR A 156 -2.68 0.81 25.86
CA THR A 156 -1.51 0.20 26.51
C THR A 156 -0.17 0.63 25.90
N GLY A 157 -0.19 1.33 24.76
CA GLY A 157 1.01 1.60 23.97
C GLY A 157 1.64 0.37 23.32
N TYR A 158 0.96 -0.79 23.33
CA TYR A 158 1.45 -2.02 22.73
C TYR A 158 1.64 -1.90 21.21
N GLN A 159 1.01 -0.92 20.56
CA GLN A 159 1.21 -0.62 19.14
C GLN A 159 2.70 -0.43 18.78
N ALA A 160 3.47 0.27 19.62
CA ALA A 160 4.90 0.49 19.38
C ALA A 160 5.72 -0.82 19.51
N VAL A 161 5.32 -1.70 20.45
CA VAL A 161 5.95 -3.01 20.64
C VAL A 161 5.64 -3.93 19.47
N ARG A 162 4.38 -3.93 19.00
CA ARG A 162 3.93 -4.72 17.85
C ARG A 162 4.67 -4.31 16.57
N SER A 163 4.81 -3.02 16.30
CA SER A 163 5.60 -2.52 15.16
C SER A 163 7.08 -2.90 15.26
N ARG A 164 7.65 -2.91 16.48
CA ARG A 164 9.04 -3.33 16.69
C ARG A 164 9.22 -4.83 16.48
N LYS A 165 8.32 -5.66 17.01
CA LYS A 165 8.34 -7.11 16.82
C LYS A 165 8.18 -7.50 15.35
N SER A 166 7.24 -6.89 14.63
CA SER A 166 7.05 -7.18 13.21
C SER A 166 8.26 -6.80 12.36
N LEU A 167 8.90 -5.66 12.67
CA LEU A 167 10.18 -5.30 12.03
C LEU A 167 11.28 -6.31 12.38
N GLN A 168 11.38 -6.71 13.65
CA GLN A 168 12.39 -7.67 14.09
C GLN A 168 12.22 -9.03 13.40
N GLU A 169 11.00 -9.54 13.26
CA GLU A 169 10.71 -10.77 12.52
C GLU A 169 11.12 -10.69 11.04
N ILE A 170 10.95 -9.52 10.40
CA ILE A 170 11.45 -9.27 9.04
C ILE A 170 12.97 -9.31 9.03
N LEU A 171 13.64 -8.61 9.95
CA LEU A 171 15.09 -8.56 10.02
C LEU A 171 15.70 -9.95 10.27
N GLU A 172 15.11 -10.75 11.15
CA GLU A 172 15.55 -12.12 11.45
C GLU A 172 15.48 -13.05 10.22
N LYS A 173 14.47 -12.85 9.35
CA LYS A 173 14.37 -13.59 8.09
C LYS A 173 15.44 -13.19 7.08
N PHE A 174 15.88 -11.93 7.08
CA PHE A 174 16.82 -11.41 6.08
C PHE A 174 18.29 -11.47 6.52
N ILE A 175 18.56 -11.41 7.82
CA ILE A 175 19.91 -11.20 8.36
C ILE A 175 20.40 -12.45 9.07
N ALA A 176 21.51 -13.00 8.57
CA ALA A 176 22.17 -14.16 9.14
C ALA A 176 22.87 -13.79 10.46
N LYS A 177 22.79 -14.70 11.44
CA LYS A 177 23.48 -14.57 12.73
C LYS A 177 24.99 -14.54 12.57
N GLU A 178 25.51 -15.30 11.60
CA GLU A 178 26.93 -15.42 11.32
C GLU A 178 27.31 -14.86 9.95
N LEU A 179 28.56 -14.42 9.81
CA LEU A 179 29.08 -13.90 8.57
C LEU A 179 29.36 -15.04 7.60
N ARG A 180 28.73 -15.00 6.43
CA ARG A 180 28.86 -16.05 5.42
C ARG A 180 30.14 -15.90 4.58
N PRO A 181 30.61 -16.98 3.94
CA PRO A 181 31.66 -16.93 2.92
C PRO A 181 31.31 -15.92 1.81
N TRP A 182 32.33 -15.30 1.22
CA TRP A 182 32.11 -14.38 0.12
C TRP A 182 31.67 -15.16 -1.13
N VAL A 183 30.59 -14.70 -1.76
CA VAL A 183 30.09 -15.23 -3.03
C VAL A 183 29.82 -14.05 -3.96
N LYS A 184 30.22 -14.16 -5.23
CA LYS A 184 29.94 -13.13 -6.24
C LYS A 184 28.42 -12.95 -6.37
N THR A 185 27.91 -11.85 -5.84
CA THR A 185 26.47 -11.57 -5.75
C THR A 185 26.00 -10.58 -6.80
N PHE A 186 26.86 -9.62 -7.17
CA PHE A 186 26.57 -8.62 -8.19
C PHE A 186 27.10 -9.10 -9.54
N PRO A 187 26.24 -9.29 -10.56
CA PRO A 187 26.65 -9.57 -11.92
C PRO A 187 27.43 -8.38 -12.52
N ASP A 188 28.32 -8.65 -13.47
CA ASP A 188 29.10 -7.58 -14.12
C ASP A 188 28.17 -6.65 -14.93
N GLU A 189 27.10 -7.20 -15.50
CA GLU A 189 26.03 -6.48 -16.21
C GLU A 189 25.41 -5.34 -15.38
N PHE A 190 25.33 -5.49 -14.05
CA PHE A 190 24.86 -4.42 -13.17
C PHE A 190 25.76 -3.19 -13.28
N TYR A 191 27.07 -3.40 -13.21
CA TYR A 191 28.04 -2.31 -13.27
C TYR A 191 28.21 -1.77 -14.70
N GLU A 192 28.11 -2.61 -15.71
CA GLU A 192 28.09 -2.19 -17.13
C GLU A 192 26.95 -1.20 -17.39
N ASN A 193 25.73 -1.57 -17.01
CA ASN A 193 24.57 -0.72 -17.18
C ASN A 193 24.63 0.55 -16.31
N TYR A 194 25.11 0.43 -15.07
CA TYR A 194 25.29 1.58 -14.20
C TYR A 194 26.27 2.60 -14.80
N PHE A 195 27.44 2.15 -15.29
CA PHE A 195 28.45 3.03 -15.89
C PHE A 195 27.94 3.64 -17.21
N ARG A 196 27.23 2.87 -18.03
CA ARG A 196 26.54 3.37 -19.24
C ARG A 196 25.60 4.52 -18.91
N LEU A 197 24.70 4.34 -17.94
CA LEU A 197 23.71 5.37 -17.56
C LEU A 197 24.36 6.61 -16.94
N ARG A 198 25.55 6.45 -16.34
CA ARG A 198 26.37 7.54 -15.79
C ARG A 198 27.23 8.25 -16.84
N GLY A 199 27.30 7.73 -18.08
CA GLY A 199 28.20 8.25 -19.11
C GLY A 199 29.68 8.00 -18.82
N TRP A 200 30.01 7.00 -18.00
CA TRP A 200 31.38 6.68 -17.60
C TRP A 200 31.93 5.50 -18.38
N GLN A 201 33.26 5.50 -18.61
CA GLN A 201 33.93 4.35 -19.21
C GLN A 201 33.96 3.17 -18.23
N TYR A 202 33.38 2.04 -18.64
CA TYR A 202 33.46 0.80 -17.89
C TYR A 202 34.79 0.07 -18.20
N LYS A 203 35.64 -0.08 -17.18
CA LYS A 203 36.90 -0.84 -17.27
C LYS A 203 36.79 -2.08 -16.38
N PRO A 204 36.38 -3.24 -16.91
CA PRO A 204 36.08 -4.44 -16.10
C PRO A 204 37.27 -4.95 -15.29
N LEU A 205 38.50 -4.68 -15.75
CA LEU A 205 39.75 -5.11 -15.09
C LEU A 205 40.19 -4.19 -13.94
N THR A 206 39.51 -3.05 -13.70
CA THR A 206 39.91 -2.09 -12.66
C THR A 206 38.94 -2.11 -11.48
N LEU A 207 39.46 -2.42 -10.29
CA LEU A 207 38.69 -2.42 -9.03
C LEU A 207 38.43 -1.01 -8.47
N LYS A 208 39.13 0.01 -8.96
CA LYS A 208 38.96 1.41 -8.52
C LYS A 208 37.70 1.98 -9.16
N ARG A 209 36.67 2.17 -8.33
CA ARG A 209 35.39 2.78 -8.73
C ARG A 209 35.22 4.12 -8.01
N PRO A 210 34.51 5.09 -8.61
CA PRO A 210 34.16 6.33 -7.93
C PRO A 210 33.43 6.05 -6.59
N SER A 211 33.73 6.82 -5.55
CA SER A 211 33.16 6.62 -4.21
C SER A 211 31.63 6.65 -4.18
N ILE A 212 31.02 7.36 -5.13
CA ILE A 212 29.57 7.48 -5.26
C ILE A 212 28.89 6.14 -5.59
N VAL A 213 29.59 5.19 -6.24
CA VAL A 213 29.03 3.88 -6.60
C VAL A 213 28.54 3.12 -5.37
N GLY A 214 29.26 3.22 -4.24
CA GLY A 214 28.84 2.59 -2.99
C GLY A 214 27.58 3.23 -2.40
N LYS A 215 27.47 4.57 -2.46
CA LYS A 215 26.29 5.31 -2.02
C LYS A 215 25.08 4.93 -2.87
N ASP A 216 25.24 4.89 -4.19
CA ASP A 216 24.15 4.57 -5.11
C ASP A 216 23.76 3.10 -5.04
N THR A 217 24.71 2.18 -4.81
CA THR A 217 24.38 0.77 -4.57
C THR A 217 23.56 0.61 -3.29
N ASN A 218 23.90 1.34 -2.23
CA ASN A 218 23.10 1.35 -1.00
C ASN A 218 21.68 1.85 -1.26
N ASP A 219 21.55 2.93 -2.01
CA ASP A 219 20.28 3.49 -2.41
C ASP A 219 19.47 2.48 -3.23
N ILE A 220 19.97 2.10 -4.40
CA ILE A 220 19.25 1.36 -5.42
C ILE A 220 18.92 -0.07 -4.98
N ILE A 221 19.79 -0.67 -4.18
CA ILE A 221 19.70 -2.07 -3.79
C ILE A 221 19.26 -2.21 -2.33
N TYR A 222 20.10 -1.79 -1.38
CA TYR A 222 19.89 -2.15 0.02
C TYR A 222 18.74 -1.37 0.70
N ASP A 223 18.53 -0.09 0.38
CA ASP A 223 17.41 0.72 0.92
C ASP A 223 16.03 0.25 0.41
N ARG A 224 16.01 -0.60 -0.62
CA ARG A 224 14.79 -1.13 -1.27
C ARG A 224 14.60 -2.63 -1.06
N LEU A 225 15.49 -3.28 -0.30
CA LEU A 225 15.46 -4.74 -0.13
C LEU A 225 14.37 -5.19 0.84
N ALA A 226 14.27 -4.56 2.00
CA ALA A 226 13.22 -4.76 3.00
C ALA A 226 13.31 -3.66 4.09
N PRO A 227 12.23 -3.40 4.84
CA PRO A 227 12.24 -2.41 5.92
C PRO A 227 13.38 -2.65 6.93
N GLY A 228 14.20 -1.63 7.18
CA GLY A 228 15.25 -1.67 8.20
C GLY A 228 16.48 -2.54 7.89
N VAL A 229 16.46 -3.35 6.82
CA VAL A 229 17.51 -4.35 6.54
C VAL A 229 18.88 -3.70 6.34
N ARG A 230 18.98 -2.62 5.55
CA ARG A 230 20.27 -1.94 5.36
C ARG A 230 20.84 -1.39 6.67
N GLN A 231 20.01 -0.73 7.47
CA GLN A 231 20.42 -0.13 8.73
C GLN A 231 20.99 -1.21 9.66
N GLU A 232 20.30 -2.34 9.76
CA GLU A 232 20.73 -3.44 10.61
C GLU A 232 21.97 -4.16 10.04
N LEU A 233 22.07 -4.37 8.72
CA LEU A 233 23.27 -4.91 8.08
C LEU A 233 24.50 -4.04 8.34
N VAL A 234 24.35 -2.71 8.25
CA VAL A 234 25.43 -1.75 8.54
C VAL A 234 25.81 -1.79 10.02
N LYS A 235 24.82 -1.88 10.91
CA LYS A 235 25.03 -1.95 12.37
C LYS A 235 25.77 -3.21 12.78
N GLN A 236 25.43 -4.36 12.20
CA GLN A 236 26.07 -5.64 12.51
C GLN A 236 27.43 -5.83 11.85
N THR A 237 27.76 -5.05 10.82
CA THR A 237 29.02 -5.17 10.11
C THR A 237 30.10 -4.33 10.79
N PRO A 238 31.18 -4.93 11.33
CA PRO A 238 32.25 -4.20 11.98
C PRO A 238 32.88 -3.16 11.07
N LYS A 239 33.30 -2.04 11.66
CA LYS A 239 34.06 -0.99 10.96
C LYS A 239 35.56 -1.12 11.20
N ASP A 240 36.36 -0.70 10.23
CA ASP A 240 37.81 -0.57 10.38
C ASP A 240 38.16 0.72 11.14
N GLU A 241 39.45 0.92 11.40
CA GLU A 241 39.99 2.11 12.10
C GLU A 241 39.68 3.43 11.37
N LYS A 242 39.36 3.36 10.07
CA LYS A 242 39.00 4.50 9.21
C LYS A 242 37.48 4.65 9.07
N GLY A 243 36.68 3.90 9.83
CA GLY A 243 35.22 3.95 9.83
C GLY A 243 34.54 3.25 8.64
N ARG A 244 35.28 2.51 7.81
CA ARG A 244 34.74 1.77 6.65
C ARG A 244 34.28 0.39 7.07
N LEU A 245 33.26 -0.14 6.41
CA LEU A 245 32.77 -1.49 6.68
C LEU A 245 33.83 -2.52 6.31
N ARG A 246 34.17 -3.42 7.25
CA ARG A 246 35.17 -4.49 7.04
C ARG A 246 34.70 -5.55 6.05
N TYR A 247 33.39 -5.75 5.94
CA TYR A 247 32.79 -6.78 5.09
C TYR A 247 31.68 -6.20 4.22
N HIS A 248 31.42 -6.86 3.08
CA HIS A 248 30.30 -6.51 2.23
C HIS A 248 28.98 -6.91 2.88
N LEU A 249 27.97 -6.04 2.78
CA LEU A 249 26.67 -6.22 3.42
C LEU A 249 25.96 -7.53 3.03
N HIS A 250 26.07 -7.96 1.76
CA HIS A 250 25.44 -9.20 1.30
C HIS A 250 25.90 -10.44 2.09
N ARG A 251 27.11 -10.46 2.66
CA ARG A 251 27.62 -11.60 3.43
C ARG A 251 26.87 -11.86 4.73
N ARG A 252 26.06 -10.91 5.20
CA ARG A 252 25.19 -11.06 6.37
C ARG A 252 23.73 -11.34 5.99
N LEU A 253 23.45 -11.65 4.73
CA LEU A 253 22.11 -12.08 4.33
C LEU A 253 21.93 -13.58 4.52
N THR A 254 20.74 -13.98 4.94
CA THR A 254 20.36 -15.39 5.05
C THR A 254 20.35 -16.07 3.68
N GLU A 255 20.47 -17.41 3.67
CA GLU A 255 20.54 -18.21 2.44
C GLU A 255 19.16 -18.47 1.83
N ASP A 256 18.17 -18.63 2.68
CA ASP A 256 16.80 -18.99 2.36
C ASP A 256 15.99 -17.81 1.84
N ILE A 257 16.13 -16.62 2.44
CA ILE A 257 15.31 -15.45 2.11
C ILE A 257 16.17 -14.28 1.62
N GLY A 258 17.16 -13.85 2.41
CA GLY A 258 17.90 -12.61 2.18
C GLY A 258 18.65 -12.58 0.85
N HIS A 259 19.47 -13.60 0.57
CA HIS A 259 20.22 -13.70 -0.68
C HIS A 259 19.33 -13.91 -1.92
N PRO A 260 18.33 -14.82 -1.90
CA PRO A 260 17.38 -14.96 -3.00
C PRO A 260 16.67 -13.65 -3.34
N LYS A 261 16.15 -12.93 -2.33
CA LYS A 261 15.50 -11.63 -2.53
C LYS A 261 16.45 -10.56 -3.06
N LEU A 262 17.71 -10.55 -2.59
CA LEU A 262 18.73 -9.65 -3.12
C LEU A 262 18.98 -9.91 -4.61
N ARG A 263 19.08 -11.18 -5.04
CA ARG A 263 19.29 -11.53 -6.45
C ARG A 263 18.10 -11.16 -7.33
N GLU A 264 16.88 -11.45 -6.87
CA GLU A 264 15.65 -11.05 -7.55
C GLU A 264 15.62 -9.53 -7.76
N HIS A 265 15.88 -8.76 -6.70
CA HIS A 265 15.91 -7.30 -6.76
C HIS A 265 16.98 -6.78 -7.72
N ILE A 266 18.21 -7.32 -7.67
CA ILE A 266 19.29 -6.96 -8.61
C ILE A 266 18.86 -7.23 -10.05
N ALA A 267 18.24 -8.37 -10.35
CA ALA A 267 17.77 -8.70 -11.69
C ALA A 267 16.68 -7.72 -12.17
N SER A 268 15.73 -7.37 -11.31
CA SER A 268 14.71 -6.34 -11.61
C SER A 268 15.34 -4.97 -11.88
N VAL A 269 16.33 -4.56 -11.08
CA VAL A 269 17.06 -3.31 -11.29
C VAL A 269 17.81 -3.32 -12.62
N ILE A 270 18.50 -4.42 -12.96
CA ILE A 270 19.17 -4.57 -14.26
C ILE A 270 18.17 -4.43 -15.40
N ALA A 271 16.98 -5.03 -15.30
CA ALA A 271 15.93 -4.89 -16.30
C ALA A 271 15.50 -3.42 -16.49
N LEU A 272 15.31 -2.67 -15.39
CA LEU A 272 14.99 -1.24 -15.46
C LEU A 272 16.15 -0.41 -16.03
N MET A 273 17.39 -0.73 -15.66
CA MET A 273 18.56 -0.05 -16.21
C MET A 273 18.66 -0.25 -17.72
N ARG A 274 18.43 -1.48 -18.22
CA ARG A 274 18.40 -1.79 -19.66
C ARG A 274 17.32 -1.00 -20.41
N ALA A 275 16.14 -0.87 -19.81
CA ALA A 275 15.03 -0.12 -20.40
C ALA A 275 15.27 1.40 -20.42
N ALA A 276 16.16 1.91 -19.57
CA ALA A 276 16.44 3.33 -19.46
C ALA A 276 17.57 3.80 -20.38
N SER A 277 17.35 4.96 -21.03
CA SER A 277 18.37 5.64 -21.83
C SER A 277 19.23 6.62 -21.02
N THR A 278 18.70 7.14 -19.91
CA THR A 278 19.38 8.13 -19.06
C THR A 278 19.27 7.77 -17.58
N TRP A 279 20.21 8.27 -16.77
CA TRP A 279 20.15 8.08 -15.32
C TRP A 279 18.85 8.59 -14.69
N GLY A 280 18.42 9.80 -15.06
CA GLY A 280 17.17 10.38 -14.52
C GLY A 280 15.94 9.55 -14.89
N GLY A 281 15.89 9.01 -16.10
CA GLY A 281 14.84 8.09 -16.53
C GLY A 281 14.84 6.79 -15.71
N PHE A 282 16.02 6.22 -15.48
CA PHE A 282 16.18 5.05 -14.63
C PHE A 282 15.68 5.30 -13.19
N VAL A 283 16.08 6.41 -12.56
CA VAL A 283 15.67 6.73 -11.19
C VAL A 283 14.15 6.86 -11.08
N ARG A 284 13.50 7.55 -12.03
CA ARG A 284 12.02 7.65 -12.04
C ARG A 284 11.34 6.29 -12.18
N LEU A 285 11.85 5.43 -13.06
CA LEU A 285 11.34 4.06 -13.20
C LEU A 285 11.52 3.26 -11.92
N LEU A 286 12.69 3.38 -11.29
CA LEU A 286 13.03 2.71 -10.05
C LEU A 286 12.13 3.15 -8.91
N GLU A 287 11.91 4.45 -8.72
CA GLU A 287 11.05 5.00 -7.66
C GLU A 287 9.58 4.63 -7.84
N ARG A 288 9.10 4.60 -9.08
CA ARG A 288 7.72 4.21 -9.39
C ARG A 288 7.47 2.73 -9.17
N SER A 289 8.42 1.88 -9.57
CA SER A 289 8.25 0.41 -9.52
C SER A 289 8.68 -0.20 -8.19
N MET A 290 9.73 0.34 -7.57
CA MET A 290 10.38 -0.19 -6.37
C MET A 290 10.77 0.98 -5.43
N PRO A 291 9.79 1.64 -4.80
CA PRO A 291 10.06 2.73 -3.86
C PRO A 291 10.83 2.24 -2.62
N LYS A 292 11.58 3.14 -1.97
CA LYS A 292 12.23 2.80 -0.70
C LYS A 292 11.18 2.64 0.40
N TYR A 293 11.50 1.81 1.38
CA TYR A 293 10.67 1.68 2.58
C TYR A 293 10.81 2.93 3.45
N GLY A 294 9.68 3.55 3.81
CA GLY A 294 9.64 4.68 4.75
C GLY A 294 9.94 6.06 4.17
N SER A 295 10.06 6.23 2.85
CA SER A 295 10.21 7.55 2.22
C SER A 295 8.90 8.05 1.60
N THR A 296 8.49 9.26 1.99
CA THR A 296 7.49 10.07 1.25
C THR A 296 8.09 10.48 -0.09
N TYR A 297 7.36 10.30 -1.20
CA TYR A 297 7.82 10.67 -2.53
C TYR A 297 8.24 12.15 -2.59
N GLN A 298 9.44 12.43 -3.08
CA GLN A 298 9.71 13.75 -3.67
C GLN A 298 9.32 13.64 -5.13
N LEU A 299 8.16 14.21 -5.48
CA LEU A 299 7.84 14.46 -6.87
C LEU A 299 8.89 15.45 -7.41
N PRO A 300 9.37 15.29 -8.66
CA PRO A 300 10.21 16.31 -9.27
C PRO A 300 9.43 17.62 -9.28
N PHE A 301 10.01 18.66 -8.68
CA PHE A 301 9.68 20.02 -9.09
C PHE A 301 10.02 20.09 -10.58
N ASN A 302 9.04 20.42 -11.41
CA ASN A 302 9.28 20.76 -12.79
C ASN A 302 10.33 21.88 -12.80
N GLU A 303 11.50 21.61 -13.38
CA GLU A 303 12.34 22.63 -13.99
C GLU A 303 12.25 22.39 -15.50
N ASP A 304 11.31 23.16 -16.06
CA ASP A 304 11.32 23.92 -17.32
C ASP A 304 11.41 23.21 -18.69
N ASP A 305 10.40 23.57 -19.51
CA ASP A 305 10.27 23.70 -20.98
C ASP A 305 10.76 22.59 -21.93
#